data_AF-A0A3L7PKM7-F1
#
_entry.id   AF-A0A3L7PKM7-F1
#
_cell.length_a   1.000
_cell.length_b   1.000
_cell.length_c   1.000
_cell.angle_alpha   90.00
_cell.angle_beta   90.00
_cell.angle_gamma   90.00
#
_symmetry.space_group_name_H-M   'P 1'
#
loop_
_entity.id
_entity.type
_entity.pdbx_description
1 polymer ?
#
loop_
_entity_poly.entity_id
_entity_poly.type
_entity_poly.pdbx_seq_one_letter_code
_entity_poly.pdbx_strand_id
1 'polypeptide(L)'
;MARLTNEIHARWTWWTVAGAALSVVLLVWLVAAPLVEAQTGKAKARPKTVSPNEMKKLDVRMDDVQKSFIKDTASLIRDFEEAGQPERAKLLLEVLLKLDPKNDSIRKKIDDLNDKILDQSEFEYELDVSKPWVQVGVVTGGKLARITAEGDYKFDAAGKLTADGVPAQDPANDMITGVPMGTLMGVVMPANPQPNRTNNGNPNKPPPFAVKSEYEWTPKQDGVLLLKLNFPAGTKCTGKLKLKISGMLKAA
;
A
#
# COMPACT_ATOMS: atom_id res chain seq x y z
N MET A 1 -54.68 -18.52 -8.51
CA MET A 1 -54.54 -19.74 -9.32
C MET A 1 -53.64 -19.44 -10.50
N ALA A 2 -52.64 -20.30 -10.71
CA ALA A 2 -51.80 -20.45 -11.91
C ALA A 2 -50.97 -19.24 -12.40
N ARG A 3 -49.75 -19.10 -11.86
CA ARG A 3 -48.46 -19.03 -12.59
C ARG A 3 -47.33 -18.73 -11.59
N LEU A 4 -47.13 -19.71 -10.72
CA LEU A 4 -45.91 -19.95 -9.96
C LEU A 4 -45.25 -21.13 -10.68
N THR A 5 -44.07 -20.91 -11.28
CA THR A 5 -42.97 -21.87 -11.47
C THR A 5 -42.10 -21.41 -12.63
N ASN A 6 -40.88 -21.00 -12.31
CA ASN A 6 -39.65 -21.01 -13.12
C ASN A 6 -38.91 -19.69 -12.98
N GLU A 7 -38.10 -19.59 -11.92
CA GLU A 7 -36.74 -19.03 -11.96
C GLU A 7 -36.10 -19.19 -10.56
N ILE A 8 -35.94 -20.45 -10.16
CA ILE A 8 -35.09 -20.86 -9.03
C ILE A 8 -34.20 -21.99 -9.56
N HIS A 9 -33.26 -21.70 -10.46
CA HIS A 9 -32.18 -22.62 -10.85
C HIS A 9 -31.01 -21.88 -11.52
N ALA A 10 -30.34 -21.00 -10.78
CA ALA A 10 -29.02 -20.48 -11.18
C ALA A 10 -28.08 -20.25 -9.97
N ARG A 11 -28.23 -21.10 -8.94
CA ARG A 11 -27.25 -21.24 -7.85
C ARG A 11 -26.79 -22.69 -7.84
N TRP A 12 -25.64 -22.94 -8.47
CA TRP A 12 -24.75 -24.11 -8.43
C TRP A 12 -24.16 -24.34 -9.81
N THR A 13 -22.96 -24.92 -9.85
CA THR A 13 -22.19 -25.38 -11.04
C THR A 13 -21.24 -24.41 -11.75
N TRP A 14 -20.30 -23.78 -11.04
CA TRP A 14 -18.99 -23.41 -11.64
C TRP A 14 -17.85 -23.69 -10.65
N TRP A 15 -17.80 -24.93 -10.14
CA TRP A 15 -16.55 -25.60 -9.77
C TRP A 15 -16.37 -26.70 -10.82
N THR A 16 -15.13 -26.96 -11.24
CA THR A 16 -14.69 -27.88 -12.34
C THR A 16 -14.58 -27.30 -13.75
N VAL A 17 -13.64 -26.37 -13.95
CA VAL A 17 -12.67 -26.47 -15.05
C VAL A 17 -11.28 -26.23 -14.46
N ALA A 18 -10.66 -27.32 -14.02
CA ALA A 18 -9.22 -27.40 -13.83
C ALA A 18 -8.62 -27.89 -15.15
N GLY A 19 -7.49 -27.33 -15.59
CA GLY A 19 -6.75 -27.93 -16.69
C GLY A 19 -5.73 -27.03 -17.36
N ALA A 20 -4.52 -27.02 -16.80
CA ALA A 20 -3.26 -26.74 -17.48
C ALA A 20 -2.93 -25.26 -17.83
N ALA A 21 -2.34 -24.55 -16.87
CA ALA A 21 -1.06 -23.87 -17.06
C ALA A 21 -0.60 -23.21 -15.76
N LEU A 22 0.72 -23.19 -15.54
CA LEU A 22 1.47 -22.49 -14.49
C LEU A 22 1.60 -23.18 -13.12
N SER A 23 1.82 -24.49 -13.19
CA SER A 23 2.38 -25.35 -12.13
C SER A 23 3.93 -25.30 -12.09
N VAL A 24 4.55 -24.13 -12.00
CA VAL A 24 6.05 -24.02 -12.00
C VAL A 24 6.64 -23.32 -10.77
N VAL A 25 5.86 -22.80 -9.82
CA VAL A 25 6.41 -22.13 -8.61
C VAL A 25 6.15 -22.90 -7.30
N LEU A 26 5.78 -24.19 -7.36
CA LEU A 26 5.50 -25.00 -6.16
C LEU A 26 6.04 -26.43 -6.25
N LEU A 27 7.27 -26.57 -6.77
CA LEU A 27 7.92 -27.88 -6.98
C LEU A 27 9.36 -27.93 -6.44
N VAL A 28 9.56 -27.45 -5.21
CA VAL A 28 10.78 -27.73 -4.41
C VAL A 28 10.46 -28.23 -2.98
N TRP A 29 9.19 -28.51 -2.65
CA TRP A 29 8.80 -28.99 -1.31
C TRP A 29 8.07 -30.34 -1.30
N LEU A 30 8.36 -31.26 -2.23
CA LEU A 30 7.83 -32.63 -2.17
C LEU A 30 8.70 -33.66 -2.89
N VAL A 31 9.97 -33.77 -2.52
CA VAL A 31 10.73 -35.02 -2.68
C VAL A 31 11.43 -35.33 -1.35
N ALA A 32 10.66 -35.89 -0.42
CA ALA A 32 11.21 -36.72 0.67
C ALA A 32 10.08 -37.48 1.37
N ALA A 33 9.66 -38.59 0.77
CA ALA A 33 9.14 -39.72 1.55
C ALA A 33 9.81 -41.00 1.01
N PRO A 34 10.68 -41.66 1.80
CA PRO A 34 11.14 -42.99 1.47
C PRO A 34 10.05 -43.99 1.89
N LEU A 35 9.50 -44.74 0.93
CA LEU A 35 8.73 -45.95 1.21
C LEU A 35 9.70 -47.13 1.19
N VAL A 36 10.35 -47.40 2.32
CA VAL A 36 10.88 -48.73 2.63
C VAL A 36 10.49 -49.04 4.06
N GLU A 37 9.51 -49.91 4.18
CA GLU A 37 9.06 -50.51 5.42
C GLU A 37 9.94 -51.74 5.67
N ALA A 38 10.90 -51.60 6.58
CA ALA A 38 11.61 -52.72 7.17
C ALA A 38 11.73 -52.46 8.67
N GLN A 39 11.16 -53.39 9.44
CA GLN A 39 11.04 -53.36 10.89
C GLN A 39 12.40 -53.18 11.57
N THR A 40 12.49 -52.26 12.54
CA THR A 40 13.11 -52.43 13.87
C THR A 40 13.07 -51.10 14.64
N GLY A 41 12.87 -51.18 15.95
CA GLY A 41 12.34 -50.10 16.81
C GLY A 41 13.09 -48.76 16.79
N LYS A 42 12.33 -47.65 16.71
CA LYS A 42 12.85 -46.29 16.79
C LYS A 42 12.78 -45.75 18.22
N ALA A 43 13.94 -45.77 18.89
CA ALA A 43 14.26 -44.80 19.93
C ALA A 43 14.18 -43.37 19.35
N LYS A 44 13.69 -42.41 20.13
CA LYS A 44 13.77 -40.97 19.82
C LYS A 44 15.21 -40.63 19.43
N ALA A 45 15.44 -40.28 18.16
CA ALA A 45 16.75 -39.86 17.67
C ALA A 45 17.17 -38.60 18.43
N ARG A 46 18.19 -38.73 19.28
CA ARG A 46 18.83 -37.57 19.93
C ARG A 46 19.56 -36.76 18.86
N PRO A 47 19.55 -35.42 18.92
CA PRO A 47 20.31 -34.59 17.99
C PRO A 47 21.79 -35.00 18.03
N LYS A 48 22.36 -35.32 16.87
CA LYS A 48 23.77 -35.66 16.74
C LYS A 48 24.60 -34.44 17.16
N THR A 49 25.45 -34.60 18.16
CA THR A 49 26.48 -33.63 18.53
C THR A 49 27.47 -33.51 17.37
N VAL A 50 27.35 -32.42 16.61
CA VAL A 50 28.25 -32.07 15.50
C VAL A 50 29.64 -31.80 16.07
N SER A 51 30.67 -32.39 15.47
CA SER A 51 32.05 -32.14 15.91
C SER A 51 32.48 -30.70 15.59
N PRO A 52 33.38 -30.07 16.37
CA PRO A 52 33.81 -28.69 16.11
C PRO A 52 34.36 -28.45 14.70
N ASN A 53 34.95 -29.48 14.05
CA ASN A 53 35.44 -29.39 12.68
C ASN A 53 34.32 -29.44 11.63
N GLU A 54 33.24 -30.18 11.88
CA GLU A 54 32.05 -30.16 11.01
C GLU A 54 31.27 -28.85 11.14
N MET A 55 31.25 -28.27 12.35
CA MET A 55 30.64 -26.94 12.57
C MET A 55 31.38 -25.86 11.77
N LYS A 56 32.72 -25.83 11.83
CA LYS A 56 33.53 -24.91 11.01
C LYS A 56 33.28 -25.06 9.50
N LYS A 57 33.14 -26.30 9.01
CA LYS A 57 32.81 -26.55 7.59
C LYS A 57 31.41 -26.06 7.24
N LEU A 58 30.46 -26.17 8.17
CA LEU A 58 29.11 -25.66 7.99
C LEU A 58 29.10 -24.13 7.96
N ASP A 59 29.88 -23.47 8.82
CA ASP A 59 30.03 -22.01 8.85
C ASP A 59 30.63 -21.48 7.54
N VAL A 60 31.68 -22.12 7.01
CA VAL A 60 32.26 -21.75 5.70
C VAL A 60 31.23 -21.90 4.58
N ARG A 61 30.47 -23.01 4.56
CA ARG A 61 29.40 -23.18 3.56
C ARG A 61 28.31 -22.12 3.69
N MET A 62 27.96 -21.71 4.91
CA MET A 62 27.00 -20.65 5.14
C MET A 62 27.49 -19.31 4.58
N ASP A 63 28.78 -18.97 4.79
CA ASP A 63 29.40 -17.77 4.22
C ASP A 63 29.44 -17.80 2.68
N ASP A 64 29.77 -18.95 2.08
CA ASP A 64 29.76 -19.12 0.62
C ASP A 64 28.34 -18.96 0.03
N VAL A 65 27.33 -19.53 0.68
CA VAL A 65 25.92 -19.38 0.29
C VAL A 65 25.47 -17.92 0.43
N GLN A 66 25.87 -17.25 1.51
CA GLN A 66 25.55 -15.84 1.71
C GLN A 66 26.19 -14.96 0.64
N LYS A 67 27.48 -15.17 0.32
CA LYS A 67 28.20 -14.42 -0.71
C LYS A 67 27.61 -14.63 -2.11
N SER A 68 27.33 -15.87 -2.48
CA SER A 68 26.69 -16.19 -3.77
C SER A 68 25.30 -15.57 -3.87
N PHE A 69 24.48 -15.69 -2.82
CA PHE A 69 23.17 -15.05 -2.78
C PHE A 69 23.24 -13.53 -2.97
N ILE A 70 24.14 -12.83 -2.25
CA ILE A 70 24.32 -11.37 -2.39
C ILE A 70 24.73 -11.02 -3.82
N LYS A 71 25.69 -11.75 -4.40
CA LYS A 71 26.19 -11.51 -5.76
C LYS A 71 25.09 -11.72 -6.80
N ASP A 72 24.39 -12.84 -6.75
CA ASP A 72 23.35 -13.20 -7.72
C ASP A 72 22.17 -12.24 -7.61
N THR A 73 21.78 -11.88 -6.38
CA THR A 73 20.74 -10.87 -6.13
C THR A 73 21.14 -9.50 -6.68
N ALA A 74 22.41 -9.09 -6.53
CA ALA A 74 22.91 -7.83 -7.08
C ALA A 74 22.87 -7.81 -8.62
N SER A 75 23.15 -8.94 -9.27
CA SER A 75 22.97 -9.07 -10.73
C SER A 75 21.51 -8.92 -11.11
N LEU A 76 20.62 -9.64 -10.42
CA LEU A 76 19.19 -9.61 -10.70
C LEU A 76 18.56 -8.22 -10.47
N ILE A 77 19.02 -7.48 -9.47
CA ILE A 77 18.62 -6.08 -9.25
C ILE A 77 18.96 -5.23 -10.47
N ARG A 78 20.19 -5.36 -11.00
CA ARG A 78 20.60 -4.62 -12.20
C ARG A 78 19.73 -4.98 -13.40
N ASP A 79 19.48 -6.27 -13.62
CA ASP A 79 18.67 -6.74 -14.74
C ASP A 79 17.23 -6.19 -14.66
N PHE A 80 16.64 -6.09 -13.46
CA PHE A 80 15.33 -5.47 -13.29
C PHE A 80 15.35 -3.94 -13.50
N GLU A 81 16.42 -3.25 -13.10
CA GLU A 81 16.58 -1.82 -13.39
C GLU A 81 16.71 -1.56 -14.89
N GLU A 82 17.54 -2.35 -15.59
CA GLU A 82 17.73 -2.26 -17.04
C GLU A 82 16.45 -2.62 -17.81
N ALA A 83 15.65 -3.56 -17.28
CA ALA A 83 14.33 -3.90 -17.81
C ALA A 83 13.24 -2.86 -17.51
N GLY A 84 13.55 -1.76 -16.83
CA GLY A 84 12.60 -0.72 -16.47
C GLY A 84 11.56 -1.16 -15.44
N GLN A 85 11.91 -2.10 -14.56
CA GLN A 85 11.04 -2.66 -13.50
C GLN A 85 11.56 -2.29 -12.10
N PRO A 86 11.53 -0.99 -11.72
CA PRO A 86 12.10 -0.51 -10.47
C PRO A 86 11.44 -1.11 -9.22
N GLU A 87 10.17 -1.53 -9.29
CA GLU A 87 9.46 -2.17 -8.17
C GLU A 87 10.06 -3.53 -7.82
N ARG A 88 10.48 -4.31 -8.84
CA ARG A 88 11.10 -5.62 -8.61
C ARG A 88 12.51 -5.47 -8.08
N ALA A 89 13.27 -4.50 -8.59
CA ALA A 89 14.58 -4.15 -8.07
C ALA A 89 14.50 -3.74 -6.59
N LYS A 90 13.52 -2.89 -6.23
CA LYS A 90 13.27 -2.46 -4.85
C LYS A 90 12.97 -3.65 -3.92
N LEU A 91 12.12 -4.58 -4.35
CA LEU A 91 11.76 -5.76 -3.54
C LEU A 91 13.01 -6.58 -3.16
N LEU A 92 13.94 -6.77 -4.09
CA LEU A 92 15.20 -7.48 -3.83
C LEU A 92 16.12 -6.70 -2.89
N LEU A 93 16.22 -5.38 -3.07
CA LEU A 93 16.99 -4.52 -2.17
C LEU A 93 16.43 -4.52 -0.74
N GLU A 94 15.12 -4.54 -0.55
CA GLU A 94 14.49 -4.66 0.77
C GLU A 94 14.83 -5.99 1.46
N VAL A 95 14.94 -7.08 0.69
CA VAL A 95 15.41 -8.37 1.20
C VAL A 95 16.87 -8.27 1.63
N LEU A 96 17.74 -7.65 0.83
CA LEU A 96 19.15 -7.44 1.20
C LEU A 96 19.28 -6.54 2.44
N LEU A 97 18.46 -5.51 2.59
CA LEU A 97 18.45 -4.64 3.76
C LEU A 97 18.06 -5.38 5.05
N LYS A 98 17.21 -6.42 4.96
CA LYS A 98 16.89 -7.27 6.11
C LYS A 98 18.06 -8.16 6.53
N LEU A 99 18.94 -8.53 5.59
CA LEU A 99 20.15 -9.32 5.86
C LEU A 99 21.27 -8.44 6.43
N ASP A 100 21.41 -7.22 5.92
CA ASP A 100 22.37 -6.22 6.42
C ASP A 100 21.70 -4.85 6.65
N PRO A 101 21.10 -4.62 7.83
CA PRO A 101 20.36 -3.38 8.12
C PRO A 101 21.23 -2.12 8.20
N LYS A 102 22.55 -2.25 8.30
CA LYS A 102 23.48 -1.12 8.45
C LYS A 102 24.04 -0.62 7.11
N ASN A 103 23.61 -1.22 6.00
CA ASN A 103 24.08 -0.84 4.68
C ASN A 103 23.36 0.41 4.15
N ASP A 104 23.94 1.57 4.36
CA ASP A 104 23.41 2.85 3.88
C ASP A 104 23.32 2.92 2.35
N SER A 105 24.16 2.20 1.62
CA SER A 105 24.11 2.17 0.15
C SER A 105 22.83 1.53 -0.37
N ILE A 106 22.36 0.45 0.29
CA ILE A 106 21.10 -0.21 -0.07
C ILE A 106 19.91 0.70 0.23
N ARG A 107 19.93 1.42 1.38
CA ARG A 107 18.89 2.39 1.74
C ARG A 107 18.76 3.50 0.69
N LYS A 108 19.88 4.14 0.35
CA LYS A 108 19.91 5.19 -0.69
C LYS A 108 19.37 4.69 -2.02
N LYS A 109 19.75 3.47 -2.42
CA LYS A 109 19.26 2.89 -3.67
C LYS A 109 17.76 2.61 -3.66
N ILE A 110 17.21 2.19 -2.51
CA ILE A 110 15.76 2.04 -2.33
C ILE A 110 15.07 3.40 -2.48
N ASP A 111 15.63 4.46 -1.90
CA ASP A 111 15.10 5.83 -2.01
C ASP A 111 15.14 6.32 -3.47
N ASP A 112 16.27 6.15 -4.17
CA ASP A 112 16.39 6.49 -5.60
C ASP A 112 15.36 5.74 -6.47
N LEU A 113 15.08 4.47 -6.15
CA LEU A 113 14.06 3.69 -6.85
C LEU A 113 12.65 4.14 -6.49
N ASN A 114 12.40 4.57 -5.25
CA ASN A 114 11.11 5.13 -4.86
C ASN A 114 10.79 6.38 -5.66
N ASP A 115 11.75 7.30 -5.80
CA ASP A 115 11.57 8.51 -6.60
C ASP A 115 11.26 8.16 -8.06
N LYS A 116 12.00 7.21 -8.66
CA LYS A 116 11.70 6.73 -10.02
C LYS A 116 10.31 6.13 -10.16
N ILE A 117 9.86 5.33 -9.19
CA ILE A 117 8.52 4.72 -9.20
C ILE A 117 7.45 5.81 -9.14
N LEU A 118 7.65 6.83 -8.30
CA LEU A 118 6.74 7.96 -8.19
C LEU A 118 6.70 8.73 -9.51
N ASP A 119 7.85 9.10 -10.06
CA ASP A 119 7.95 9.86 -11.32
C ASP A 119 7.29 9.13 -12.50
N GLN A 120 7.44 7.81 -12.59
CA GLN A 120 6.83 6.99 -13.65
C GLN A 120 5.30 6.93 -13.57
N SER A 121 4.73 7.20 -12.40
CA SER A 121 3.29 7.10 -12.13
C SER A 121 2.66 8.45 -11.80
N GLU A 122 3.37 9.55 -12.07
CA GLU A 122 2.86 10.91 -11.89
C GLU A 122 1.76 11.21 -12.90
N PHE A 123 0.68 11.83 -12.41
CA PHE A 123 -0.32 12.48 -13.23
C PHE A 123 -0.72 13.83 -12.63
N GLU A 124 -1.14 14.73 -13.50
CA GLU A 124 -1.63 16.05 -13.11
C GLU A 124 -3.15 16.02 -12.93
N TYR A 125 -3.65 16.71 -11.90
CA TYR A 125 -5.06 16.88 -11.63
C TYR A 125 -5.35 18.33 -11.23
N GLU A 126 -6.35 18.94 -11.87
CA GLU A 126 -6.77 20.31 -11.53
C GLU A 126 -7.92 20.25 -10.52
N LEU A 127 -7.62 20.56 -9.25
CA LEU A 127 -8.61 20.57 -8.19
C LEU A 127 -9.38 21.90 -8.17
N ASP A 128 -10.69 21.79 -8.43
CA ASP A 128 -11.64 22.88 -8.22
C ASP A 128 -11.95 23.03 -6.73
N VAL A 129 -11.44 24.11 -6.13
CA VAL A 129 -11.53 24.39 -4.69
C VAL A 129 -12.92 24.81 -4.23
N SER A 130 -13.84 25.10 -5.14
CA SER A 130 -15.24 25.43 -4.83
C SER A 130 -16.06 24.21 -4.42
N LYS A 131 -15.58 23.01 -4.79
CA LYS A 131 -16.22 21.74 -4.51
C LYS A 131 -15.81 21.24 -3.11
N PRO A 132 -16.66 20.42 -2.46
CA PRO A 132 -16.33 19.80 -1.18
C PRO A 132 -15.33 18.65 -1.40
N TRP A 133 -15.62 17.43 -0.95
CA TRP A 133 -14.77 16.28 -1.22
C TRP A 133 -14.78 15.92 -2.70
N VAL A 134 -13.62 16.02 -3.35
CA VAL A 134 -13.40 15.69 -4.75
C VAL A 134 -12.57 14.41 -4.83
N GLN A 135 -13.05 13.42 -5.56
CA GLN A 135 -12.30 12.20 -5.83
C GLN A 135 -11.22 12.51 -6.87
N VAL A 136 -9.98 12.15 -6.56
CA VAL A 136 -8.82 12.45 -7.44
C VAL A 136 -8.12 11.19 -7.96
N GLY A 137 -8.34 10.04 -7.31
CA GLY A 137 -7.75 8.78 -7.76
C GLY A 137 -7.96 7.63 -6.79
N VAL A 138 -7.48 6.45 -7.18
CA VAL A 138 -7.51 5.23 -6.35
C VAL A 138 -6.11 4.93 -5.86
N VAL A 139 -5.89 4.85 -4.54
CA VAL A 139 -4.62 4.47 -3.91
C VAL A 139 -4.52 2.98 -3.65
N THR A 140 -3.30 2.45 -3.73
CA THR A 140 -2.97 1.07 -3.33
C THR A 140 -2.31 1.05 -1.95
N GLY A 141 -2.80 0.22 -1.04
CA GLY A 141 -2.24 0.01 0.28
C GLY A 141 -0.83 -0.57 0.25
N GLY A 142 0.02 -0.15 1.19
CA GLY A 142 1.40 -0.59 1.33
C GLY A 142 2.36 -0.03 0.29
N LYS A 143 1.90 0.84 -0.61
CA LYS A 143 2.72 1.47 -1.65
C LYS A 143 2.91 2.95 -1.38
N LEU A 144 4.06 3.49 -1.76
CA LEU A 144 4.34 4.91 -1.59
C LEU A 144 3.44 5.74 -2.51
N ALA A 145 2.92 6.84 -1.99
CA ALA A 145 2.16 7.84 -2.72
C ALA A 145 2.66 9.23 -2.34
N ARG A 146 2.67 10.15 -3.31
CA ARG A 146 3.06 11.54 -3.12
C ARG A 146 2.01 12.45 -3.76
N ILE A 147 1.66 13.53 -3.06
CA ILE A 147 0.84 14.62 -3.58
C ILE A 147 1.67 15.90 -3.44
N THR A 148 1.80 16.63 -4.54
CA THR A 148 2.29 18.01 -4.55
C THR A 148 1.17 18.92 -5.02
N ALA A 149 0.96 20.03 -4.33
CA ALA A 149 -0.09 20.99 -4.60
C ALA A 149 0.50 22.38 -4.82
N GLU A 150 0.17 22.97 -5.96
CA GLU A 150 0.62 24.31 -6.35
C GLU A 150 -0.56 25.20 -6.75
N GLY A 151 -0.39 26.49 -6.54
CA GLY A 151 -1.36 27.52 -6.91
C GLY A 151 -1.97 28.24 -5.72
N ASP A 152 -2.67 29.32 -6.04
CA ASP A 152 -3.33 30.17 -5.07
C ASP A 152 -4.84 30.08 -5.25
N TYR A 153 -5.56 30.19 -4.15
CA TYR A 153 -7.01 30.28 -4.15
C TYR A 153 -7.46 31.36 -3.16
N LYS A 154 -8.70 31.79 -3.29
CA LYS A 154 -9.33 32.77 -2.40
C LYS A 154 -10.56 32.17 -1.76
N PHE A 155 -10.89 32.63 -0.56
CA PHE A 155 -12.12 32.24 0.11
C PHE A 155 -12.81 33.47 0.72
N ASP A 156 -14.13 33.44 0.69
CA ASP A 156 -15.01 34.38 1.36
C ASP A 156 -15.79 33.61 2.42
N ALA A 157 -15.53 33.93 3.68
CA ALA A 157 -16.22 33.34 4.82
C ALA A 157 -17.29 34.31 5.33
N ALA A 158 -18.54 33.84 5.36
CA ALA A 158 -19.65 34.54 6.00
C ALA A 158 -20.32 33.58 6.98
N GLY A 159 -20.41 33.96 8.25
CA GLY A 159 -20.99 33.11 9.28
C GLY A 159 -21.34 33.89 10.54
N LYS A 160 -22.34 33.41 11.28
CA LYS A 160 -22.63 33.91 12.62
C LYS A 160 -21.76 33.14 13.60
N LEU A 161 -20.94 33.87 14.34
CA LEU A 161 -20.12 33.32 15.41
C LEU A 161 -20.79 33.62 16.75
N THR A 162 -20.61 32.72 17.70
CA THR A 162 -20.97 32.96 19.12
C THR A 162 -19.68 33.09 19.93
N ALA A 163 -19.81 33.34 21.24
CA ALA A 163 -18.65 33.33 22.14
C ALA A 163 -17.92 31.97 22.14
N ASP A 164 -18.60 30.89 21.73
CA ASP A 164 -18.06 29.53 21.63
C ASP A 164 -17.33 29.27 20.30
N GLY A 165 -17.35 30.23 19.36
CA GLY A 165 -16.61 30.15 18.09
C GLY A 165 -17.40 29.53 16.93
N VAL A 166 -16.67 28.85 16.02
CA VAL A 166 -17.22 28.23 14.80
C VAL A 166 -17.81 26.86 15.14
N PRO A 167 -19.09 26.59 14.83
CA PRO A 167 -19.69 25.28 15.05
C PRO A 167 -19.00 24.22 14.17
N ALA A 168 -18.53 23.14 14.79
CA ALA A 168 -18.01 21.96 14.10
C ALA A 168 -18.89 20.76 14.48
N GLN A 169 -19.81 20.37 13.62
CA GLN A 169 -20.79 19.30 13.87
C GLN A 169 -20.64 18.11 12.92
N ASP A 170 -20.26 18.33 11.65
CA ASP A 170 -20.15 17.30 10.62
C ASP A 170 -18.79 17.33 9.89
N PRO A 171 -17.88 16.37 10.12
CA PRO A 171 -16.59 16.29 9.42
C PRO A 171 -16.66 16.19 7.89
N ALA A 172 -17.82 15.83 7.30
CA ALA A 172 -17.98 15.84 5.86
C ALA A 172 -18.04 17.28 5.30
N ASN A 173 -18.73 18.17 6.01
CA ASN A 173 -19.06 19.51 5.52
C ASN A 173 -18.31 20.61 6.27
N ASP A 174 -18.04 20.40 7.55
CA ASP A 174 -17.40 21.37 8.44
C ASP A 174 -15.88 21.28 8.42
N MET A 175 -15.32 22.26 9.12
CA MET A 175 -13.89 22.34 9.40
C MET A 175 -13.49 21.25 10.40
N ILE A 176 -12.38 20.59 10.12
CA ILE A 176 -11.81 19.57 10.99
C ILE A 176 -10.85 20.25 11.97
N THR A 177 -11.05 19.97 13.26
CA THR A 177 -10.20 20.49 14.33
C THR A 177 -8.79 19.90 14.25
N GLY A 178 -7.77 20.72 14.52
CA GLY A 178 -6.36 20.32 14.47
C GLY A 178 -5.69 20.45 13.10
N VAL A 179 -6.43 20.74 12.03
CA VAL A 179 -5.89 21.13 10.73
C VAL A 179 -6.08 22.64 10.55
N PRO A 180 -5.08 23.42 10.09
CA PRO A 180 -5.26 24.85 9.85
C PRO A 180 -6.33 25.12 8.79
N MET A 181 -7.09 26.20 8.97
CA MET A 181 -8.07 26.66 7.98
C MET A 181 -7.38 26.95 6.64
N GLY A 182 -8.02 26.56 5.53
CA GLY A 182 -7.47 26.65 4.18
C GLY A 182 -6.44 25.58 3.81
N THR A 183 -6.09 24.67 4.71
CA THR A 183 -5.16 23.60 4.35
C THR A 183 -5.83 22.58 3.43
N LEU A 184 -5.14 22.13 2.38
CA LEU A 184 -5.54 20.98 1.58
C LEU A 184 -5.49 19.71 2.44
N MET A 185 -6.59 18.99 2.49
CA MET A 185 -6.74 17.74 3.22
C MET A 185 -7.03 16.59 2.28
N GLY A 186 -6.62 15.39 2.70
CA GLY A 186 -6.95 14.15 2.04
C GLY A 186 -7.59 13.14 2.97
N VAL A 187 -8.42 12.28 2.40
CA VAL A 187 -8.92 11.07 3.06
C VAL A 187 -8.91 9.91 2.07
N VAL A 188 -8.48 8.74 2.52
CA VAL A 188 -8.50 7.50 1.73
C VAL A 188 -9.68 6.67 2.16
N MET A 189 -10.77 6.70 1.40
CA MET A 189 -11.97 5.93 1.69
C MET A 189 -11.82 4.49 1.16
N PRO A 190 -11.93 3.46 2.01
CA PRO A 190 -11.87 2.07 1.54
C PRO A 190 -13.03 1.77 0.58
N ALA A 191 -12.75 0.99 -0.48
CA ALA A 191 -13.77 0.56 -1.43
C ALA A 191 -14.87 -0.32 -0.78
N ASN A 192 -14.55 -0.97 0.34
CA ASN A 192 -15.50 -1.69 1.17
C ASN A 192 -15.41 -1.16 2.62
N PRO A 193 -16.23 -0.17 3.00
CA PRO A 193 -16.21 0.36 4.37
C PRO A 193 -16.60 -0.75 5.35
N GLN A 194 -15.61 -1.32 6.03
CA GLN A 194 -15.86 -2.29 7.10
C GLN A 194 -16.61 -1.59 8.25
N PRO A 195 -17.74 -2.16 8.74
CA PRO A 195 -18.62 -1.50 9.70
C PRO A 195 -18.07 -1.20 11.10
N ASN A 196 -16.77 -1.41 11.38
CA ASN A 196 -16.28 -1.39 12.75
C ASN A 196 -14.79 -1.02 12.86
N ARG A 197 -14.47 0.29 12.83
CA ARG A 197 -13.35 0.82 13.63
C ARG A 197 -13.72 2.18 14.21
N THR A 198 -14.05 2.11 15.50
CA THR A 198 -14.34 3.19 16.43
C THR A 198 -13.50 4.46 16.20
N ASN A 199 -14.15 5.52 15.76
CA ASN A 199 -13.85 6.88 16.20
C ASN A 199 -15.13 7.72 16.10
N ASN A 200 -15.40 8.50 17.15
CA ASN A 200 -16.59 9.30 17.34
C ASN A 200 -17.02 10.07 16.07
N GLY A 201 -18.23 9.80 15.59
CA GLY A 201 -18.94 10.62 14.61
C GLY A 201 -19.36 9.89 13.32
N ASN A 202 -18.58 8.93 12.83
CA ASN A 202 -19.02 7.97 11.79
C ASN A 202 -18.01 6.80 11.74
N PRO A 203 -18.34 5.59 12.26
CA PRO A 203 -17.39 4.51 12.56
C PRO A 203 -16.67 3.86 11.34
N ASN A 204 -16.91 4.38 10.13
CA ASN A 204 -16.43 3.81 8.87
C ASN A 204 -15.55 4.77 8.04
N LYS A 205 -15.27 5.98 8.54
CA LYS A 205 -14.46 6.97 7.79
C LYS A 205 -13.09 7.14 8.45
N PRO A 206 -11.98 6.84 7.75
CA PRO A 206 -10.66 7.11 8.28
C PRO A 206 -10.45 8.61 8.52
N PRO A 207 -9.63 9.00 9.52
CA PRO A 207 -9.39 10.39 9.81
C PRO A 207 -8.69 11.07 8.63
N PRO A 208 -9.10 12.28 8.24
CA PRO A 208 -8.39 13.05 7.23
C PRO A 208 -6.98 13.43 7.69
N PHE A 209 -6.09 13.63 6.72
CA PHE A 209 -4.72 14.08 6.94
C PHE A 209 -4.46 15.39 6.19
N ALA A 210 -3.56 16.21 6.71
CA ALA A 210 -3.15 17.45 6.07
C ALA A 210 -2.12 17.16 4.97
N VAL A 211 -2.43 17.57 3.73
CA VAL A 211 -1.54 17.44 2.57
C VAL A 211 -0.56 18.62 2.50
N LYS A 212 -1.03 19.85 2.79
CA LYS A 212 -0.23 21.08 2.60
C LYS A 212 0.27 21.19 1.15
N SER A 213 1.49 21.70 0.93
CA SER A 213 2.10 21.84 -0.40
C SER A 213 2.67 20.52 -0.93
N GLU A 214 3.17 19.66 -0.04
CA GLU A 214 3.73 18.37 -0.39
C GLU A 214 3.47 17.37 0.75
N TYR A 215 3.05 16.17 0.37
CA TYR A 215 2.82 15.08 1.30
C TYR A 215 3.18 13.75 0.68
N GLU A 216 4.09 13.03 1.33
CA GLU A 216 4.47 11.67 0.99
C GLU A 216 4.05 10.72 2.11
N TRP A 217 3.37 9.65 1.74
CA TRP A 217 2.89 8.65 2.71
C TRP A 217 2.71 7.27 2.08
N THR A 218 2.56 6.28 2.94
CA THR A 218 2.18 4.91 2.54
C THR A 218 0.75 4.62 3.03
N PRO A 219 -0.27 4.56 2.16
CA PRO A 219 -1.63 4.21 2.55
C PRO A 219 -1.65 2.83 3.21
N LYS A 220 -2.44 2.65 4.26
CA LYS A 220 -2.53 1.35 4.98
C LYS A 220 -3.38 0.31 4.24
N GLN A 221 -4.25 0.76 3.34
CA GLN A 221 -5.22 -0.05 2.63
C GLN A 221 -5.54 0.59 1.27
N ASP A 222 -6.09 -0.21 0.36
CA ASP A 222 -6.62 0.26 -0.90
C ASP A 222 -7.84 1.16 -0.68
N GLY A 223 -8.01 2.18 -1.53
CA GLY A 223 -9.15 3.06 -1.40
C GLY A 223 -9.18 4.20 -2.41
N VAL A 224 -10.23 5.00 -2.34
CA VAL A 224 -10.41 6.20 -3.14
C VAL A 224 -9.86 7.39 -2.36
N LEU A 225 -8.90 8.10 -2.96
CA LEU A 225 -8.40 9.36 -2.44
C LEU A 225 -9.38 10.48 -2.77
N LEU A 226 -9.88 11.13 -1.72
CA LEU A 226 -10.71 12.31 -1.79
C LEU A 226 -9.95 13.48 -1.18
N LEU A 227 -10.01 14.63 -1.83
CA LEU A 227 -9.38 15.87 -1.36
C LEU A 227 -10.42 16.97 -1.12
N LYS A 228 -10.16 17.84 -0.14
CA LYS A 228 -10.98 19.01 0.21
C LYS A 228 -10.11 20.08 0.88
N LEU A 229 -10.46 21.36 0.76
CA LEU A 229 -9.90 22.42 1.59
C LEU A 229 -10.59 22.50 2.97
N ASN A 230 -9.80 22.70 4.02
CA ASN A 230 -10.33 22.79 5.38
C ASN A 230 -11.01 24.14 5.64
N PHE A 231 -12.31 24.22 5.44
CA PHE A 231 -13.11 25.42 5.71
C PHE A 231 -14.40 25.09 6.46
N PRO A 232 -14.94 26.05 7.23
CA PRO A 232 -16.26 25.89 7.82
C PRO A 232 -17.34 25.84 6.75
N ALA A 233 -18.47 25.23 7.08
CA ALA A 233 -19.62 25.17 6.18
C ALA A 233 -20.08 26.57 5.75
N GLY A 234 -20.53 26.68 4.51
CA GLY A 234 -20.98 27.94 3.91
C GLY A 234 -19.86 28.85 3.38
N THR A 235 -18.59 28.50 3.58
CA THR A 235 -17.47 29.22 2.95
C THR A 235 -17.51 29.05 1.44
N LYS A 236 -17.39 30.16 0.72
CA LYS A 236 -17.26 30.15 -0.75
C LYS A 236 -15.79 30.22 -1.10
N CYS A 237 -15.30 29.23 -1.83
CA CYS A 237 -13.92 29.19 -2.30
C CYS A 237 -13.88 29.35 -3.81
N THR A 238 -12.91 30.13 -4.31
CA THR A 238 -12.69 30.35 -5.75
C THR A 238 -11.22 30.18 -6.07
N GLY A 239 -10.93 29.67 -7.27
CA GLY A 239 -9.58 29.33 -7.71
C GLY A 239 -9.45 27.85 -8.01
N LYS A 240 -8.23 27.44 -8.34
CA LYS A 240 -7.91 26.05 -8.67
C LYS A 240 -6.51 25.73 -8.17
N LEU A 241 -6.33 24.51 -7.68
CA LEU A 241 -5.03 23.98 -7.30
C LEU A 241 -4.58 22.98 -8.35
N LYS A 242 -3.34 23.13 -8.82
CA LYS A 242 -2.69 22.13 -9.67
C LYS A 242 -2.06 21.10 -8.76
N LEU A 243 -2.52 19.86 -8.90
CA LEU A 243 -2.00 18.74 -8.15
C LEU A 243 -1.14 17.88 -9.05
N LYS A 244 0.02 17.48 -8.55
CA LYS A 244 0.80 16.36 -9.07
C LYS A 244 0.63 15.21 -8.11
N ILE A 245 0.12 14.11 -8.59
CA ILE A 245 -0.17 12.94 -7.77
C ILE A 245 0.59 11.76 -8.37
N SER A 246 1.40 11.09 -7.56
CA SER A 246 2.28 10.01 -7.99
C SER A 246 2.24 8.81 -7.05
N GLY A 247 2.69 7.67 -7.55
CA GLY A 247 2.61 6.36 -6.92
C GLY A 247 1.62 5.44 -7.63
N MET A 248 1.39 4.26 -7.07
CA MET A 248 0.49 3.26 -7.67
C MET A 248 -0.98 3.66 -7.51
N LEU A 249 -1.35 4.62 -8.34
CA LEU A 249 -2.61 5.30 -8.43
C LEU A 249 -3.20 5.09 -9.82
N LYS A 250 -4.53 4.96 -9.89
CA LYS A 250 -5.24 5.13 -11.16
C LYS A 250 -6.03 6.43 -11.07
N ALA A 251 -5.98 7.24 -12.13
CA ALA A 251 -6.88 8.37 -12.29
C ALA A 251 -8.32 7.88 -12.17
N ALA A 252 -9.14 8.66 -11.46
CA ALA A 252 -10.56 8.37 -11.24
C ALA A 252 -11.41 8.71 -12.47
#